data_AF-A0A6G8NQQ1-F1
#
_entry.id   AF-A0A6G8NQQ1-F1
#
_cell.length_a   1.000
_cell.length_b   1.000
_cell.length_c   1.000
_cell.angle_alpha   90.00
_cell.angle_beta   90.00
_cell.angle_gamma   90.00
#
_symmetry.space_group_name_H-M   'P 1'
#
loop_
_entity.id
_entity.type
_entity.pdbx_description
1 polymer ?
#
loop_
_entity_poly.entity_id
_entity_poly.type
_entity_poly.pdbx_seq_one_letter_code
_entity_poly.pdbx_strand_id
1 'polypeptide(L)'
;MQQKTQRPVQFEITEQTRDSVECWIAAAGPAPSDFLFPGRIHGSPHISTRQYARIVHRWIKSIGLDDTAYGTHTMRRTKASLSYRRTKNLRAVQLLLGHTKLESTVRYLGIEVDDALEMAEQTEI
;
A
#
# COMPACT_ATOMS: atom_id res chain seq x y z
N MET A 1 1.17 16.89 -3.33
CA MET A 1 2.03 16.67 -2.15
C MET A 1 1.34 15.70 -1.21
N GLN A 2 2.05 14.75 -0.57
CA GLN A 2 1.45 13.80 0.37
C GLN A 2 0.92 14.57 1.60
N GLN A 3 -0.33 14.32 2.01
CA GLN A 3 -1.02 15.21 2.96
C GLN A 3 -0.66 15.00 4.45
N LYS A 4 -0.28 13.78 4.85
CA LYS A 4 -0.09 13.40 6.26
C LYS A 4 1.29 13.78 6.84
N THR A 5 2.31 13.76 6.01
CA THR A 5 3.71 14.02 6.36
C THR A 5 4.30 15.18 5.56
N GLN A 6 3.59 15.70 4.55
CA GLN A 6 4.05 16.79 3.67
C GLN A 6 5.39 16.50 2.99
N ARG A 7 5.78 15.22 2.95
CA ARG A 7 7.00 14.73 2.32
C ARG A 7 6.60 13.83 1.15
N PRO A 8 7.14 14.06 -0.05
CA PRO A 8 6.90 13.15 -1.16
C PRO A 8 7.44 11.76 -0.79
N VAL A 9 6.67 10.73 -1.10
CA VAL A 9 7.12 9.34 -1.01
C VAL A 9 7.27 8.85 -2.44
N GLN A 10 8.50 8.54 -2.83
CA GLN A 10 8.78 7.86 -4.08
C GLN A 10 8.71 6.36 -3.83
N PHE A 11 8.08 5.64 -4.76
CA PHE A 11 8.00 4.19 -4.72
C PHE A 11 7.96 3.65 -6.14
N GLU A 12 8.55 2.47 -6.32
CA GLU A 12 8.41 1.72 -7.55
C GLU A 12 7.12 0.90 -7.54
N ILE A 13 6.54 0.75 -8.72
CA ILE A 13 5.42 -0.15 -8.97
C ILE A 13 5.92 -1.40 -9.69
N THR A 14 5.24 -2.53 -9.47
CA THR A 14 5.57 -3.76 -10.19
C THR A 14 5.24 -3.60 -11.67
N GLU A 15 5.91 -4.37 -12.53
CA GLU A 15 5.63 -4.43 -13.96
C GLU A 15 4.14 -4.66 -14.24
N GLN A 16 3.53 -5.67 -13.62
CA GLN A 16 2.09 -5.91 -13.71
C GLN A 16 1.22 -4.70 -13.35
N THR A 17 1.63 -3.90 -12.34
CA THR A 17 0.89 -2.68 -11.95
C THR A 17 1.07 -1.59 -13.01
N ARG A 18 2.29 -1.46 -13.54
CA ARG A 18 2.60 -0.53 -14.63
C ARG A 18 1.73 -0.83 -15.85
N ASP A 19 1.72 -2.08 -16.31
CA ASP A 19 0.94 -2.50 -17.48
C ASP A 19 -0.56 -2.23 -17.29
N SER A 20 -1.07 -2.52 -16.09
CA SER A 20 -2.47 -2.26 -15.74
C SER A 20 -2.82 -0.77 -15.77
N VAL A 21 -1.92 0.08 -15.29
CA VAL A 21 -2.08 1.54 -15.29
C VAL A 21 -1.96 2.11 -16.70
N GLU A 22 -1.04 1.61 -17.52
CA GLU A 22 -0.89 2.01 -18.92
C GLU A 22 -2.13 1.66 -19.74
N CYS A 23 -2.64 0.43 -19.59
CA CYS A 23 -3.89 0.00 -20.22
C CYS A 23 -5.08 0.89 -19.79
N TRP A 24 -5.16 1.23 -18.50
CA TRP A 24 -6.16 2.16 -18.00
C TRP A 24 -6.03 3.56 -18.60
N ILE A 25 -4.83 4.13 -18.67
CA ILE A 25 -4.60 5.46 -19.26
C ILE A 25 -5.00 5.47 -20.73
N ALA A 26 -4.65 4.43 -21.48
CA ALA A 26 -5.03 4.30 -22.89
C ALA A 26 -6.56 4.23 -23.07
N ALA A 27 -7.26 3.51 -22.19
CA ALA A 27 -8.71 3.36 -22.26
C ALA A 27 -9.49 4.60 -21.75
N ALA A 28 -9.00 5.25 -20.69
CA ALA A 28 -9.67 6.37 -20.05
C ALA A 28 -9.33 7.73 -20.69
N GLY A 29 -8.17 7.84 -21.35
CA GLY A 29 -7.69 9.05 -22.03
C GLY A 29 -7.58 10.31 -21.16
N PRO A 30 -7.11 10.25 -19.89
CA PRO A 30 -6.99 11.45 -19.06
C PRO A 30 -5.90 12.39 -19.62
N ALA A 31 -6.14 13.71 -19.57
CA ALA A 31 -5.11 14.69 -19.90
C ALA A 31 -4.00 14.67 -18.82
N PRO A 32 -2.77 15.15 -19.12
CA PRO A 32 -1.66 15.15 -18.15
C PRO A 32 -1.95 15.91 -16.85
N SER A 33 -2.86 16.89 -16.88
CA SER A 33 -3.31 17.66 -15.71
C SER A 33 -4.43 16.99 -14.92
N ASP A 34 -5.05 15.93 -15.46
CA ASP A 34 -6.20 15.28 -14.85
C ASP A 34 -5.78 14.29 -13.77
N PHE A 35 -6.73 13.97 -12.89
CA PHE A 35 -6.54 12.90 -11.93
C PHE A 35 -6.53 11.54 -12.62
N LEU A 36 -5.53 10.71 -12.31
CA LEU A 36 -5.40 9.36 -12.87
C LEU A 36 -6.66 8.50 -12.67
N PHE A 37 -7.39 8.71 -11.57
CA PHE A 37 -8.66 8.03 -11.27
C PHE A 37 -9.78 9.05 -11.07
N PRO A 38 -10.55 9.38 -12.13
CA PRO A 38 -11.62 10.37 -12.06
C PRO A 38 -12.81 9.88 -11.22
N GLY A 39 -13.53 10.83 -10.62
CA GLY A 39 -14.78 10.57 -9.92
C GLY A 39 -15.94 10.32 -10.90
N ARG A 40 -16.97 9.59 -10.47
CA ARG A 40 -18.23 9.42 -11.24
C ARG A 40 -19.33 10.41 -10.85
N ILE A 41 -19.13 11.17 -9.78
CA ILE A 41 -20.14 12.06 -9.19
C ILE A 41 -19.85 13.49 -9.65
N HIS A 42 -20.90 14.18 -10.11
CA HIS A 42 -20.83 15.60 -10.47
C HIS A 42 -20.36 16.43 -9.27
N GLY A 43 -19.22 17.10 -9.39
CA GLY A 43 -18.62 17.92 -8.33
C GLY A 43 -17.41 17.31 -7.59
N SER A 44 -17.01 16.07 -7.90
CA SER A 44 -15.76 15.51 -7.37
C SER A 44 -14.79 15.18 -8.51
N PRO A 45 -13.59 15.81 -8.56
CA PRO A 45 -12.69 15.67 -9.68
C PRO A 45 -11.96 14.31 -9.70
N HIS A 46 -11.96 13.56 -8.59
CA HIS A 46 -11.31 12.25 -8.47
C HIS A 46 -12.11 11.29 -7.60
N ILE A 47 -11.74 10.01 -7.62
CA ILE A 47 -12.33 9.01 -6.74
C ILE A 47 -12.20 9.42 -5.26
N SER A 48 -13.29 9.32 -4.51
CA SER A 48 -13.29 9.56 -3.06
C SER A 48 -12.70 8.37 -2.30
N THR A 49 -12.19 8.61 -1.09
CA THR A 49 -11.70 7.54 -0.19
C THR A 49 -12.78 6.49 0.09
N ARG A 50 -14.05 6.92 0.24
CA ARG A 50 -15.20 6.03 0.43
C ARG A 50 -15.44 5.16 -0.81
N GLN A 51 -15.33 5.72 -2.01
CA GLN A 51 -15.52 4.95 -3.24
C GLN A 51 -14.37 3.96 -3.46
N TYR A 52 -13.13 4.37 -3.18
CA TYR A 52 -11.97 3.47 -3.20
C TYR A 52 -12.18 2.28 -2.27
N ALA A 53 -12.59 2.51 -1.01
CA ALA A 53 -12.90 1.44 -0.06
C ALA A 53 -14.00 0.51 -0.58
N ARG A 54 -15.09 1.05 -1.14
CA ARG A 54 -16.19 0.25 -1.72
C ARG A 54 -15.76 -0.61 -2.91
N ILE A 55 -14.81 -0.16 -3.72
CA ILE A 55 -14.26 -0.96 -4.83
C ILE A 55 -13.47 -2.14 -4.24
N VAL A 56 -12.57 -1.87 -3.30
CA VAL A 56 -11.76 -2.90 -2.66
C VAL A 56 -12.61 -3.93 -1.93
N HIS A 57 -13.63 -3.52 -1.18
CA HIS A 57 -14.56 -4.44 -0.50
C HIS A 57 -15.27 -5.36 -1.50
N ARG A 58 -15.72 -4.81 -2.65
CA ARG A 58 -16.35 -5.62 -3.70
C ARG A 58 -15.39 -6.65 -4.29
N TRP A 59 -14.12 -6.28 -4.52
CA TRP A 59 -13.10 -7.22 -5.00
C TRP A 59 -12.84 -8.33 -3.98
N ILE A 60 -12.66 -7.98 -2.71
CA ILE A 60 -12.46 -8.95 -1.61
C ILE A 60 -13.63 -9.94 -1.54
N LYS A 61 -14.87 -9.43 -1.55
CA LYS A 61 -16.06 -10.28 -1.55
C LYS A 61 -16.14 -11.18 -2.78
N SER A 62 -15.74 -10.68 -3.95
CA SER A 62 -15.80 -11.45 -5.21
C SER A 62 -14.84 -12.64 -5.25
N ILE A 63 -13.76 -12.60 -4.46
CA ILE A 63 -12.82 -13.72 -4.31
C ILE A 63 -13.14 -14.61 -3.09
N GLY A 64 -14.31 -14.41 -2.45
CA GLY A 64 -14.78 -15.23 -1.35
C GLY A 64 -14.17 -14.92 0.02
N LEU A 65 -13.50 -13.77 0.18
CA LEU A 65 -12.95 -13.33 1.46
C LEU A 65 -13.95 -12.45 2.24
N ASP A 66 -13.79 -12.43 3.56
CA ASP A 66 -14.56 -11.58 4.47
C ASP A 66 -14.18 -10.09 4.30
N ASP A 67 -15.08 -9.29 3.72
CA ASP A 67 -14.90 -7.86 3.48
C ASP A 67 -15.05 -6.99 4.73
N THR A 68 -15.35 -7.59 5.89
CA THR A 68 -15.25 -6.93 7.20
C THR A 68 -13.85 -7.08 7.81
N ALA A 69 -13.18 -8.20 7.55
CA ALA A 69 -11.82 -8.48 8.00
C ALA A 69 -10.77 -7.85 7.09
N TYR A 70 -11.03 -7.78 5.78
CA TYR A 70 -10.09 -7.26 4.79
C TYR A 70 -10.57 -5.96 4.14
N GLY A 71 -9.62 -5.07 3.90
CA GLY A 71 -9.85 -3.77 3.26
C GLY A 71 -8.55 -3.02 2.95
N THR A 72 -8.67 -1.76 2.54
CA THR A 72 -7.55 -0.94 2.06
C THR A 72 -6.39 -0.84 3.08
N HIS A 73 -6.71 -0.72 4.37
CA HIS A 73 -5.70 -0.67 5.42
C HIS A 73 -4.98 -2.02 5.61
N THR A 74 -5.72 -3.13 5.59
CA THR A 74 -5.14 -4.46 5.73
C THR A 74 -4.23 -4.80 4.55
N MET A 75 -4.61 -4.45 3.32
CA MET A 75 -3.76 -4.64 2.15
C MET A 75 -2.43 -3.88 2.28
N ARG A 76 -2.47 -2.63 2.78
CA ARG A 76 -1.26 -1.86 3.06
C ARG A 76 -0.38 -2.55 4.10
N ARG A 77 -0.97 -3.06 5.19
CA ARG A 77 -0.24 -3.81 6.23
C ARG A 77 0.40 -5.08 5.67
N THR A 78 -0.35 -5.84 4.87
CA THR A 78 0.12 -7.11 4.29
C THR A 78 1.33 -6.90 3.40
N LYS A 79 1.31 -5.90 2.49
CA LYS A 79 2.46 -5.60 1.63
C LYS A 79 3.70 -5.27 2.46
N ALA A 80 3.59 -4.38 3.45
CA ALA A 80 4.70 -4.00 4.30
C ALA A 80 5.27 -5.18 5.11
N SER A 81 4.38 -6.02 5.65
CA SER A 81 4.76 -7.21 6.42
C SER A 81 5.46 -8.25 5.55
N LEU A 82 5.03 -8.44 4.30
CA LEU A 82 5.71 -9.33 3.35
C LEU A 82 7.08 -8.78 2.93
N SER A 83 7.18 -7.47 2.68
CA SER A 83 8.47 -6.83 2.38
C SER A 83 9.46 -6.97 3.53
N TYR A 84 9.02 -6.76 4.77
CA TYR A 84 9.85 -6.98 5.95
C TYR A 84 10.27 -8.44 6.08
N ARG A 85 9.34 -9.41 6.00
CA ARG A 85 9.69 -10.84 6.09
C ARG A 85 10.73 -11.28 5.06
N ARG A 86 10.68 -10.76 3.83
CA ARG A 86 11.62 -11.11 2.75
C ARG A 86 12.99 -10.48 2.88
N THR A 87 13.07 -9.26 3.41
CA THR A 87 14.30 -8.45 3.36
C THR A 87 14.92 -8.23 4.73
N LYS A 88 14.13 -8.42 5.79
CA LYS A 88 14.38 -8.01 7.18
C LYS A 88 14.89 -6.55 7.31
N ASN A 89 14.67 -5.71 6.28
CA ASN A 89 15.15 -4.33 6.23
C ASN A 89 14.08 -3.36 6.72
N LEU A 90 14.11 -3.08 8.02
CA LEU A 90 13.15 -2.19 8.67
C LEU A 90 13.21 -0.76 8.14
N ARG A 91 14.41 -0.27 7.79
CA ARG A 91 14.59 1.09 7.28
C ARG A 91 13.97 1.26 5.89
N ALA A 92 14.11 0.27 5.01
CA ALA A 92 13.47 0.29 3.69
C ALA A 92 11.94 0.31 3.82
N VAL A 93 11.38 -0.52 4.71
CA VAL A 93 9.92 -0.55 4.94
C VAL A 93 9.42 0.76 5.55
N GLN A 94 10.16 1.39 6.46
CA GLN A 94 9.83 2.71 6.99
C GLN A 94 9.70 3.76 5.87
N LEU A 95 10.66 3.79 4.94
CA LEU A 95 10.66 4.73 3.82
C LEU A 95 9.46 4.48 2.90
N LEU A 96 9.19 3.23 2.55
CA LEU A 96 8.04 2.84 1.73
C LEU A 96 6.69 3.18 2.37
N LEU A 97 6.59 3.10 3.71
CA LEU A 97 5.40 3.50 4.44
C LEU A 97 5.30 5.02 4.66
N GLY A 98 6.38 5.76 4.45
CA GLY A 98 6.47 7.20 4.72
C GLY A 98 6.38 7.53 6.22
N HIS A 99 6.83 6.63 7.10
CA HIS A 99 6.81 6.86 8.55
C HIS A 99 8.00 7.74 8.98
N THR A 100 7.72 8.79 9.75
CA THR A 100 8.76 9.71 10.23
C THR A 100 9.70 9.05 11.25
N LYS A 101 9.14 8.15 12.07
CA LYS A 101 9.81 7.47 13.19
C LYS A 101 9.92 5.96 12.93
N LEU A 102 11.04 5.35 13.31
CA LEU A 102 11.27 3.91 13.12
C LEU A 102 10.34 3.10 14.04
N GLU A 103 10.11 3.61 15.25
CA GLU A 103 9.22 3.04 16.27
C GLU A 103 7.79 2.88 15.75
N SER A 104 7.32 3.82 14.93
CA SER A 104 6.02 3.71 14.25
C SER A 104 5.96 2.52 13.29
N THR A 105 7.09 2.17 12.66
CA THR A 105 7.18 1.03 11.74
C THR A 105 7.27 -0.29 12.50
N VAL A 106 8.04 -0.35 13.59
CA VAL A 106 8.09 -1.50 14.51
C VAL A 106 6.69 -1.83 15.01
N ARG A 107 5.99 -0.85 15.59
CA ARG A 107 4.61 -1.03 16.07
C ARG A 107 3.63 -1.40 14.96
N TYR A 108 3.80 -0.85 13.75
CA TYR A 108 2.91 -1.13 12.62
C TYR A 108 3.03 -2.57 12.10
N LEU A 109 4.26 -3.08 12.06
CA LEU A 109 4.58 -4.44 11.65
C LEU A 109 4.31 -5.46 12.76
N GLY A 110 4.30 -5.02 14.02
CA GLY A 110 4.18 -5.93 15.18
C GLY A 110 5.43 -6.79 15.33
N ILE A 111 6.61 -6.19 15.15
CA ILE A 111 7.88 -6.88 15.34
C ILE A 111 8.11 -7.06 16.83
N GLU A 112 8.25 -8.31 17.26
CA GLU A 112 8.44 -8.71 18.66
C GLU A 112 9.83 -9.30 18.88
N VAL A 113 10.15 -9.62 20.14
CA VAL A 113 11.44 -10.22 20.52
C VAL A 113 11.67 -11.57 19.81
N ASP A 114 10.61 -12.34 19.57
CA ASP A 114 10.69 -13.64 18.87
C ASP A 114 11.20 -13.49 17.43
N ASP A 115 10.89 -12.39 16.73
CA ASP A 115 11.43 -12.12 15.39
C ASP A 115 12.95 -11.93 15.42
N ALA A 116 13.49 -11.38 16.51
CA ALA A 116 14.93 -11.20 16.68
C ALA A 116 15.63 -12.52 17.02
N LEU A 117 14.99 -13.39 17.80
CA LEU A 117 15.51 -14.70 18.15
C LEU A 117 15.56 -15.63 16.92
N GLU A 118 14.51 -15.64 16.10
CA GLU A 118 14.49 -16.38 14.82
C GLU A 118 15.64 -15.94 13.90
N MET A 119 15.91 -14.64 13.81
CA MET A 119 17.03 -14.11 13.01
C MET A 119 18.41 -14.56 13.54
N ALA A 120 18.57 -14.61 14.87
CA ALA A 120 19.81 -15.04 15.48
C ALA A 120 20.08 -16.53 15.27
N GLU A 121 19.03 -17.37 15.36
CA GLU A 121 19.13 -18.81 15.12
C GLU A 121 19.54 -19.13 13.67
N GLN A 122 19.05 -18.36 12.70
CA GLN A 122 19.36 -18.55 11.28
C GLN A 122 20.75 -18.03 10.86
N THR A 123 21.47 -17.35 11.77
CA THR A 123 22.80 -16.78 11.48
C THR A 123 23.88 -17.65 12.14
N GLU A 124 24.29 -18.72 11.46
CA GLU A 124 25.55 -19.41 11.78
C GLU A 124 26.73 -18.55 11.27
N ILE A 125 27.75 -18.34 12.11
CA ILE A 125 29.01 -17.68 11.75
C ILE A 125 30.05 -18.73 11.41
#